data_AF-A0A2E7L728-F1
#
_entry.id   AF-A0A2E7L728-F1
#
_cell.length_a   1.000
_cell.length_b   1.000
_cell.length_c   1.000
_cell.angle_alpha   90.00
_cell.angle_beta   90.00
_cell.angle_gamma   90.00
#
_symmetry.space_group_name_H-M   'P 1'
#
loop_
_entity.id
_entity.type
_entity.pdbx_description
1 polymer ?
#
loop_
_entity_poly.entity_id
_entity_poly.type
_entity_poly.pdbx_seq_one_letter_code
_entity_poly.pdbx_strand_id
1 'polypeptide(L)' 'MTTMQQLQELPVQEKLQNVGGLWDSIASDAAALRPTPEQEKELDWRLVDLKNNPTEGRPWEEVRAEIQSRL' A
#
# COMPACT_ATOMS: atom_id res chain seq x y z
N MET A 1 6.25 19.93 -17.94
CA MET A 1 6.29 19.76 -16.48
C MET A 1 4.95 20.20 -15.95
N THR A 2 4.14 19.27 -15.45
CA THR A 2 2.83 19.59 -14.87
C THR A 2 3.07 19.97 -13.40
N THR A 3 2.74 21.20 -13.02
CA THR A 3 2.90 21.67 -11.64
C THR A 3 1.80 21.09 -10.74
N MET A 4 2.04 21.01 -9.42
CA MET A 4 1.07 20.48 -8.44
C MET A 4 -0.32 21.13 -8.54
N GLN A 5 -0.39 22.42 -8.89
CA GLN A 5 -1.65 23.14 -9.10
C GLN A 5 -2.45 22.57 -10.29
N GLN A 6 -1.78 22.23 -11.38
CA GLN A 6 -2.44 21.66 -12.57
C GLN A 6 -2.99 20.26 -12.29
N LEU A 7 -2.29 19.45 -11.47
CA LEU A 7 -2.79 18.13 -11.04
C LEU A 7 -4.07 18.25 -10.19
N GLN A 8 -4.20 19.33 -9.41
CA GLN A 8 -5.39 19.59 -8.59
C GLN A 8 -6.61 20.01 -9.40
N GLU A 9 -6.42 20.58 -10.59
CA GLU A 9 -7.50 21.01 -11.49
C GLU A 9 -8.07 19.87 -12.34
N LEU A 10 -7.38 18.73 -12.41
CA LEU A 10 -7.81 17.59 -13.23
C LEU A 10 -9.14 16.96 -12.74
N PRO A 11 -9.93 16.39 -13.66
CA PRO A 11 -11.01 15.48 -13.31
C PRO A 11 -10.50 14.33 -12.43
N VAL A 12 -11.35 13.82 -11.53
CA VAL A 12 -10.98 12.73 -10.59
C VAL A 12 -10.42 11.51 -11.31
N GLN A 13 -10.98 11.15 -12.47
CA GLN A 13 -10.50 10.02 -13.26
C GLN A 13 -9.05 10.20 -13.71
N GLU A 14 -8.69 11.39 -14.20
CA GLU A 14 -7.34 11.69 -14.64
C GLU A 14 -6.38 11.77 -13.44
N LYS A 15 -6.82 12.30 -12.31
CA LYS A 15 -6.03 12.27 -11.06
C LYS A 15 -5.67 10.84 -10.67
N LEU A 16 -6.65 9.92 -10.69
CA LEU A 16 -6.42 8.51 -10.37
C LEU A 16 -5.45 7.84 -11.36
N GLN A 17 -5.57 8.13 -12.66
CA GLN A 17 -4.63 7.61 -13.65
C GLN A 17 -3.20 8.12 -13.41
N ASN A 18 -3.03 9.40 -13.09
CA ASN A 18 -1.73 9.97 -12.77
C ASN A 18 -1.15 9.38 -11.47
N VAL A 19 -1.96 9.18 -10.44
CA VAL A 19 -1.54 8.51 -9.19
C VAL A 19 -1.08 7.07 -9.49
N GLY A 20 -1.85 6.33 -10.29
CA GLY A 20 -1.48 4.97 -10.71
C GLY A 20 -0.16 4.94 -11.50
N GLY A 21 -0.02 5.78 -12.52
CA GLY A 21 1.21 5.84 -13.33
C GLY A 21 2.44 6.27 -12.53
N LEU A 22 2.27 7.19 -11.56
CA LEU A 22 3.34 7.55 -10.63
C LEU A 22 3.69 6.38 -9.71
N TRP A 23 2.70 5.64 -9.24
CA TRP A 23 2.90 4.44 -8.43
C TRP A 23 3.66 3.35 -9.19
N ASP A 24 3.33 3.12 -10.46
CA ASP A 24 4.04 2.18 -11.32
C ASP A 24 5.51 2.59 -11.53
N SER A 25 5.76 3.88 -11.72
CA SER A 25 7.13 4.42 -11.84
C SER A 25 7.94 4.25 -10.55
N ILE A 26 7.33 4.44 -9.38
CA ILE A 26 7.99 4.20 -8.09
C ILE A 26 8.26 2.70 -7.93
N ALA A 27 7.30 1.85 -8.29
CA ALA A 27 7.44 0.41 -8.21
C ALA A 27 8.54 -0.13 -9.14
N SER A 28 8.76 0.45 -10.31
CA SER A 28 9.87 0.05 -11.20
C SER A 28 11.25 0.34 -10.60
N ASP A 29 11.36 1.34 -9.73
CA ASP A 29 12.60 1.69 -9.01
C ASP A 29 12.72 0.98 -7.65
N ALA A 30 11.72 0.18 -7.25
CA ALA A 30 11.64 -0.43 -5.92
C ALA A 30 12.77 -1.41 -5.61
N ALA A 31 13.54 -1.86 -6.61
CA ALA A 31 14.78 -2.62 -6.40
C ALA A 31 15.80 -1.85 -5.54
N ALA A 32 15.74 -0.52 -5.51
CA ALA A 32 16.55 0.33 -4.63
C ALA A 32 16.07 0.34 -3.17
N LEU A 33 14.85 -0.12 -2.88
CA LEU A 33 14.20 -0.09 -1.58
C LEU A 33 14.09 -1.50 -0.96
N ARG A 34 15.12 -2.34 -1.12
CA ARG A 34 15.13 -3.65 -0.49
C ARG A 34 15.05 -3.52 1.04
N PRO A 35 14.27 -4.36 1.72
CA PRO A 35 14.21 -4.33 3.18
C PRO A 35 15.59 -4.64 3.77
N THR A 36 15.85 -4.18 4.98
CA THR A 36 17.07 -4.61 5.70
C THR A 36 16.96 -6.10 6.05
N PRO A 37 18.08 -6.79 6.32
CA PRO A 37 18.04 -8.19 6.72
C PRO A 37 17.12 -8.47 7.93
N GLU A 38 17.04 -7.53 8.87
CA GLU A 38 16.15 -7.62 10.02
C GLU A 38 14.67 -7.50 9.63
N GLN A 39 14.35 -6.62 8.68
CA GLN A 39 13.00 -6.47 8.16
C GLN A 39 12.60 -7.69 7.32
N GLU A 40 13.49 -8.23 6.49
CA GLU A 40 13.24 -9.47 5.75
C GLU A 40 12.96 -10.63 6.72
N LYS A 41 13.78 -10.77 7.76
CA LYS A 41 13.59 -11.79 8.79
C LYS A 41 12.24 -11.66 9.52
N GLU A 42 11.83 -10.43 9.85
CA GLU A 42 10.53 -10.17 10.48
C GLU A 42 9.38 -10.56 9.53
N LEU A 43 9.47 -10.21 8.25
CA LEU A 43 8.45 -10.58 7.26
C LEU A 43 8.34 -12.09 7.08
N ASP A 44 9.47 -12.80 7.00
CA ASP A 44 9.51 -14.25 6.92
C ASP A 44 8.88 -14.91 8.16
N TRP A 45 9.20 -14.39 9.35
CA TRP A 45 8.61 -14.86 10.59
C TRP A 45 7.10 -14.68 10.61
N ARG A 46 6.59 -13.50 10.23
CA ARG A 46 5.14 -13.23 10.16
C ARG A 46 4.41 -14.10 9.14
N LEU A 47 5.06 -14.47 8.04
CA LEU A 47 4.49 -15.41 7.06
C LEU A 47 4.39 -16.83 7.62
N VAL A 48 5.38 -17.27 8.39
CA VAL A 48 5.33 -18.56 9.09
C VAL A 48 4.26 -18.56 10.17
N ASP A 49 4.18 -17.50 10.96
CA ASP A 49 3.19 -17.33 12.01
C ASP A 49 1.75 -17.37 11.45
N LEU A 50 1.48 -16.62 10.38
CA LEU A 50 0.18 -16.63 9.70
C LEU A 50 -0.22 -18.03 9.20
N LYS A 51 0.75 -18.82 8.69
CA LYS A 51 0.48 -20.20 8.24
C LYS A 51 0.13 -21.12 9.40
N ASN A 52 0.75 -20.93 10.55
CA ASN A 52 0.51 -21.74 11.75
C ASN A 52 -0.77 -21.30 12.49
N ASN A 53 -1.12 -20.02 12.41
CA ASN A 53 -2.20 -19.38 13.14
C ASN A 53 -3.21 -18.69 12.19
N PRO A 54 -3.87 -19.43 11.27
CA PRO A 54 -4.69 -18.83 10.20
C PRO A 54 -5.92 -18.06 10.70
N THR A 55 -6.32 -18.25 11.96
CA THR A 55 -7.50 -17.61 12.58
C THR A 55 -7.16 -16.43 13.48
N GLU A 56 -5.88 -16.09 13.68
CA GLU A 56 -5.49 -14.93 14.51
C GLU A 56 -5.69 -13.58 13.79
N GLY A 57 -5.89 -13.62 12.47
CA GLY A 57 -6.23 -12.44 11.68
C GLY A 57 -7.67 -11.97 11.91
N ARG A 58 -7.90 -10.66 11.76
CA ARG A 58 -9.24 -10.08 11.69
C ARG A 58 -9.74 -10.09 10.25
N PRO A 59 -11.01 -10.49 9.98
CA PRO A 59 -11.61 -10.34 8.67
C PRO A 59 -11.54 -8.89 8.17
N TRP A 60 -11.24 -8.70 6.89
CA TRP A 60 -11.11 -7.37 6.30
C TRP A 60 -12.38 -6.51 6.49
N GLU A 61 -13.56 -7.10 6.37
CA GLU A 61 -14.82 -6.38 6.53
C GLU A 61 -14.99 -5.77 7.94
N GLU A 62 -14.50 -6.45 8.99
CA GLU A 62 -14.55 -5.92 10.36
C GLU A 62 -13.61 -4.72 10.53
N VAL A 63 -12.38 -4.85 10.01
CA VAL A 63 -11.37 -3.78 10.06
C VAL A 63 -11.86 -2.57 9.27
N ARG A 64 -12.43 -2.80 8.09
CA ARG A 64 -12.98 -1.76 7.22
C ARG A 64 -14.14 -1.02 7.89
N ALA A 65 -15.08 -1.75 8.48
CA ALA A 65 -16.22 -1.15 9.19
C ALA A 65 -15.75 -0.27 10.35
N GLU A 66 -14.74 -0.72 11.10
CA GLU A 66 -14.14 0.06 12.17
C GLU A 66 -13.50 1.36 11.65
N ILE A 67 -12.70 1.30 10.59
CA ILE A 67 -12.06 2.50 9.99
C ILE A 67 -13.13 3.49 9.52
N GLN A 68 -14.17 3.01 8.85
CA GLN A 68 -15.26 3.85 8.36
C GLN A 68 -16.04 4.53 9.49
N SER A 69 -16.21 3.88 10.64
CA SER A 69 -16.88 4.49 11.79
C SER A 69 -16.10 5.66 12.42
N ARG A 70 -14.81 5.81 12.08
CA ARG A 70 -13.90 6.84 12.62
C ARG A 70 -13.66 8.01 11.66
N LEU A 71 -14.19 7.93 10.43
CA LEU A 71 -14.11 8.98 9.40
C LEU A 71 -15.40 9.80 9.38
#